data_AF-A0A257NGU7-F1
#
_entry.id   AF-A0A257NGU7-F1
#
_cell.length_a   1.000
_cell.length_b   1.000
_cell.length_c   1.000
_cell.angle_alpha   90.00
_cell.angle_beta   90.00
_cell.angle_gamma   90.00
#
_symmetry.space_group_name_H-M   'P 1'
#
loop_
_entity.id
_entity.type
_entity.pdbx_description
1 polymer ?
#
loop_
_entity_poly.entity_id
_entity_poly.type
_entity_poly.pdbx_seq_one_letter_code
_entity_poly.pdbx_strand_id
1 'polypeptide(L)'
;FAGPRVIEQTVREKLPEGFQRSEFLQEHGAIDMIVDRREMRDKISSILTLLMAGRAKASVSVAPTSMTVEAEEVVENHSDQA
;
A
#
# COMPACT_ATOMS: atom_id res chain seq x y z
N PHE A 1 -0.69 7.21 -19.48
CA PHE A 1 -2.02 6.58 -19.65
C PHE A 1 -1.99 5.57 -20.79
N ALA A 2 -1.79 6.00 -22.04
CA ALA A 2 -1.36 5.08 -23.11
C ALA A 2 0.13 4.71 -22.95
N GLY A 3 0.53 3.50 -23.35
CA GLY A 3 1.93 3.08 -23.33
C GLY A 3 2.78 3.81 -24.39
N PRO A 4 4.13 3.87 -24.22
CA PRO A 4 5.01 4.66 -25.07
C PRO A 4 4.89 4.30 -26.56
N ARG A 5 4.81 3.01 -26.88
CA ARG A 5 4.67 2.50 -28.26
C ARG A 5 3.43 3.06 -28.98
N VAL A 6 2.30 3.17 -28.27
CA VAL A 6 1.04 3.66 -28.87
C VAL A 6 1.14 5.17 -29.16
N ILE A 7 1.80 5.91 -28.27
CA ILE A 7 1.99 7.35 -28.40
C ILE A 7 2.94 7.67 -29.55
N GLU A 8 4.08 6.96 -29.65
CA GLU A 8 5.02 7.12 -30.77
C GLU A 8 4.37 6.84 -32.12
N GLN A 9 3.52 5.81 -32.21
CA GLN A 9 2.78 5.49 -33.43
C GLN A 9 1.77 6.57 -33.82
N THR A 10 1.21 7.27 -32.83
CA THR A 10 0.19 8.30 -33.05
C THR A 10 0.82 9.64 -33.42
N VAL A 11 1.87 10.05 -32.70
CA VAL A 11 2.56 11.34 -32.90
C VAL A 11 3.61 11.27 -34.01
N ARG A 12 4.06 10.06 -34.38
CA ARG A 12 5.11 9.78 -35.38
C ARG A 12 6.47 10.41 -35.05
N GLU A 13 6.72 10.64 -33.77
CA GLU A 13 7.98 11.14 -33.22
C GLU A 13 8.49 10.21 -32.13
N LYS A 14 9.80 10.25 -31.86
CA LYS A 14 10.39 9.52 -30.73
C LYS A 14 10.06 10.24 -29.43
N LEU A 15 9.72 9.48 -28.39
CA LEU A 15 9.46 10.07 -27.09
C LEU A 15 10.77 10.52 -26.42
N PRO A 16 10.73 11.58 -25.60
CA PRO A 16 11.88 12.01 -24.80
C PRO A 16 12.41 10.88 -23.92
N GLU A 17 13.69 10.94 -23.57
CA GLU A 17 14.26 10.02 -22.59
C GLU A 17 13.54 10.17 -21.25
N GLY A 18 13.28 9.05 -20.59
CA GLY A 18 12.58 9.05 -19.32
C GLY A 18 11.08 9.40 -19.42
N PHE A 19 10.50 9.49 -20.61
CA PHE A 19 9.06 9.69 -20.75
C PHE A 19 8.28 8.64 -19.95
N GLN A 20 7.30 9.10 -19.16
CA GLN A 20 6.54 8.30 -18.17
C GLN A 20 7.32 7.73 -16.97
N ARG A 21 8.60 8.08 -16.79
CA ARG A 21 9.31 7.84 -15.53
C ARG A 21 8.82 8.81 -14.46
N SER A 22 8.99 8.41 -13.20
CA SER A 22 8.52 9.21 -12.06
C SER A 22 9.12 10.61 -12.06
N GLU A 23 10.40 10.73 -12.40
CA GLU A 23 11.16 11.98 -12.47
C GLU A 23 10.58 12.92 -13.54
N PHE A 24 10.40 12.40 -14.77
CA PHE A 24 9.78 13.16 -15.86
C PHE A 24 8.38 13.64 -15.48
N LEU A 25 7.57 12.79 -14.86
CA LEU A 25 6.21 13.13 -14.46
C LEU A 25 6.18 14.16 -13.32
N GLN A 26 7.17 14.13 -12.42
CA GLN A 26 7.31 15.13 -11.37
C GLN A 26 7.69 16.51 -11.95
N GLU A 27 8.64 16.57 -12.88
CA GLU A 27 9.05 17.81 -13.56
C GLU A 27 7.89 18.49 -14.30
N HIS A 28 6.95 17.69 -14.82
CA HIS A 28 5.76 18.18 -15.53
C HIS A 28 4.53 18.38 -14.62
N GLY A 29 4.69 18.25 -13.29
CA GLY A 29 3.64 18.53 -12.32
C GLY A 29 2.52 17.48 -12.24
N ALA A 30 2.72 16.30 -12.82
CA ALA A 30 1.77 15.19 -12.74
C ALA A 30 1.95 14.33 -11.47
N ILE A 31 3.11 14.43 -10.81
CA ILE A 31 3.43 13.76 -9.54
C ILE A 31 3.94 14.81 -8.54
N ASP A 32 3.39 14.82 -7.33
CA ASP A 32 3.83 15.74 -6.27
C ASP A 32 5.19 15.35 -5.68
N MET A 33 5.40 14.05 -5.42
CA MET A 33 6.61 13.55 -4.77
C MET A 33 6.98 12.12 -5.17
N ILE A 34 8.28 11.85 -5.21
CA ILE A 34 8.87 10.52 -5.36
C ILE A 34 9.47 10.12 -4.02
N VAL A 35 9.13 8.93 -3.52
CA VAL A 35 9.49 8.49 -2.17
C VAL A 35 10.12 7.10 -2.25
N ASP A 36 11.23 6.89 -1.53
CA ASP A 36 11.83 5.56 -1.42
C ASP A 36 10.86 4.60 -0.75
N ARG A 37 10.82 3.36 -1.24
CA ARG A 37 9.91 2.31 -0.75
C ARG A 37 10.01 2.10 0.76
N ARG A 38 11.20 2.27 1.35
CA ARG A 38 11.48 2.09 2.78
C ARG A 38 10.83 3.17 3.65
N GLU A 39 10.67 4.38 3.11
CA GLU A 39 10.11 5.55 3.81
C GLU A 39 8.60 5.71 3.61
N MET A 40 8.01 4.89 2.72
CA MET A 40 6.64 5.04 2.26
C MET A 40 5.61 4.95 3.40
N ARG A 41 5.83 4.08 4.39
CA ARG A 41 4.93 3.92 5.54
C ARG A 41 4.82 5.24 6.33
N ASP A 42 5.96 5.81 6.70
CA ASP A 42 6.02 7.00 7.54
C ASP A 42 5.53 8.23 6.78
N LYS A 43 5.83 8.30 5.48
CA LYS A 43 5.33 9.37 4.61
C LYS A 43 3.80 9.36 4.50
N ILE A 44 3.21 8.20 4.22
CA ILE A 44 1.75 8.05 4.13
C ILE A 44 1.09 8.41 5.46
N SER A 45 1.62 7.89 6.58
CA SER A 45 1.10 8.22 7.91
C SER A 45 1.10 9.73 8.16
N SER A 46 2.21 10.40 7.86
CA SER A 46 2.36 11.85 8.07
C SER A 46 1.35 12.66 7.23
N ILE A 47 1.18 12.30 5.96
CA ILE A 47 0.23 12.97 5.06
C ILE A 47 -1.21 12.77 5.56
N LEU A 48 -1.57 11.54 5.93
CA LEU A 48 -2.90 11.25 6.44
C LEU A 48 -3.16 12.00 7.75
N THR A 49 -2.21 12.03 8.69
CA THR A 49 -2.34 12.81 9.92
C THR A 49 -2.58 14.28 9.63
N LEU A 50 -1.82 14.88 8.69
CA LEU A 50 -2.00 16.28 8.31
C LEU A 50 -3.39 16.53 7.71
N LEU A 51 -3.84 15.69 6.77
CA LEU A 51 -5.12 15.85 6.09
C LEU A 51 -6.33 15.49 6.96
N MET A 52 -6.15 14.63 7.96
CA MET A 52 -7.20 14.16 8.86
C MET A 52 -7.19 14.83 10.24
N ALA A 53 -6.22 15.71 10.54
CA ALA A 53 -6.09 16.38 11.83
C ALA A 53 -7.37 17.12 12.27
N GLY A 54 -8.19 17.61 11.33
CA GLY A 54 -9.50 18.22 11.61
C GLY A 54 -10.64 17.23 11.88
N ARG A 55 -10.46 15.94 11.58
CA ARG A 55 -11.47 14.86 11.69
C ARG A 55 -11.26 13.96 12.93
N ALA A 56 -10.07 14.02 13.53
CA ALA A 56 -9.62 13.14 14.62
C ALA A 56 -10.36 13.30 15.96
N LYS A 57 -11.34 14.21 16.09
CA LYS A 57 -12.29 14.17 17.22
C LYS A 57 -13.34 13.05 17.11
N ALA A 58 -13.48 12.40 15.95
CA ALA A 58 -14.39 11.29 15.78
C ALA A 58 -13.64 9.94 15.89
N SER A 59 -13.52 9.47 17.13
CA SER A 59 -13.35 8.07 17.61
C SER A 59 -12.85 6.99 16.63
N VAL A 60 -11.73 6.35 16.97
CA VAL A 60 -11.52 4.92 16.66
C VAL A 60 -11.02 4.21 17.91
N SER A 61 -11.89 3.39 18.51
CA SER A 61 -11.52 2.35 19.48
C SER A 61 -11.19 1.09 18.68
N VAL A 62 -9.91 0.74 18.58
CA VAL A 62 -9.52 -0.59 18.10
C VAL A 62 -9.42 -1.51 19.32
N ALA A 63 -10.40 -2.39 19.49
CA ALA A 63 -10.27 -3.50 20.44
C ALA A 63 -9.21 -4.48 19.91
N PRO A 64 -8.32 -5.01 20.76
CA PRO A 64 -7.35 -6.00 20.32
C PRO A 64 -8.08 -7.32 20.00
N THR A 65 -7.95 -7.77 18.75
CA THR A 65 -8.39 -9.10 18.33
C THR A 65 -7.54 -10.14 19.05
N SER A 66 -8.05 -10.71 20.15
CA SER A 66 -7.51 -11.93 20.74
C SER A 66 -7.79 -13.09 19.80
N MET A 67 -6.76 -13.58 19.09
CA MET A 67 -6.81 -14.91 18.47
C MET A 67 -6.71 -15.96 19.57
N THR A 68 -7.84 -16.56 19.95
CA THR A 68 -7.86 -17.85 20.65
C THR A 68 -7.75 -18.95 19.60
N VAL A 69 -6.60 -19.63 19.55
CA VAL A 69 -6.48 -20.93 18.90
C VAL A 69 -7.01 -21.97 19.90
N GLU A 70 -8.21 -22.48 19.63
CA GLU A 70 -8.75 -23.65 20.32
C GLU A 70 -7.88 -24.86 19.93
N ALA A 71 -7.21 -25.46 20.91
CA ALA A 71 -6.46 -26.69 20.72
C ALA A 71 -7.44 -27.86 20.61
N GLU A 72 -7.38 -28.57 19.48
CA GLU A 72 -8.15 -29.77 19.19
C GLU A 72 -7.76 -30.89 20.17
N GLU A 73 -8.71 -31.36 20.97
CA GLU A 73 -8.53 -32.43 21.96
C GLU A 73 -8.42 -33.79 21.24
N VAL A 74 -7.21 -34.36 21.23
CA VAL A 74 -6.97 -35.71 20.70
C VAL A 74 -7.46 -36.73 21.73
N VAL A 75 -8.54 -37.43 21.37
CA VAL A 75 -9.09 -38.56 22.11
C VAL A 75 -8.08 -39.71 22.11
N GLU A 76 -7.35 -39.86 23.21
CA GLU A 76 -6.48 -41.01 23.42
C GLU A 76 -7.29 -42.16 24.04
N ASN A 77 -7.85 -42.99 23.15
CA ASN A 77 -8.45 -44.27 23.50
C ASN A 77 -7.34 -45.22 23.97
N HIS A 78 -7.17 -45.40 25.28
CA HIS A 78 -6.47 -46.55 25.83
C HIS A 78 -7.47 -47.40 26.61
N SER A 79 -7.96 -48.40 25.90
CA SER A 79 -8.31 -49.70 26.47
C SER A 79 -7.15 -50.22 27.33
N ASP A 80 -7.37 -50.39 28.64
CA ASP A 80 -7.02 -51.60 29.38
C ASP A 80 -7.29 -51.48 30.90
N GLN A 81 -7.66 -52.64 31.47
CA GLN A 81 -7.73 -53.04 32.89
C GLN A 81 -8.99 -52.60 33.65
N ALA A 82 -9.77 -53.47 34.31
CA ALA A 82 -9.57 -54.84 34.79
C ALA A 82 -10.93 -55.56 34.91
#